data_AF-A0A946NPH5-F1
#
_entry.id   AF-A0A946NPH5-F1
#
_cell.length_a   1.000
_cell.length_b   1.000
_cell.length_c   1.000
_cell.angle_alpha   90.00
_cell.angle_beta   90.00
_cell.angle_gamma   90.00
#
_symmetry.space_group_name_H-M   'P 1'
#
loop_
_entity.id
_entity.type
_entity.pdbx_description
1 polymer ?
#
loop_
_entity_poly.entity_id
_entity_poly.type
_entity_poly.pdbx_seq_one_letter_code
_entity_poly.pdbx_strand_id
1 'polypeptide(L)'
;HIKLNRPCFVSANSSNEVSVKNLEEVGKEFLFPLVTKDSVDLLIIGTGDSPKFISSKQQIELSEFGLGVECMNNASACSSFNLLLGDLRKVGLLLL
;
A
#
# COMPACT_ATOMS: atom_id res chain seq x y z
N HIS A 1 14.45 14.87 6.13
CA HIS A 1 13.25 14.79 5.26
C HIS A 1 13.63 14.11 3.96
N ILE A 2 13.11 12.91 3.70
CA ILE A 2 13.20 12.25 2.40
C ILE A 2 12.03 12.76 1.54
N LYS A 3 12.30 13.09 0.28
CA LYS A 3 11.28 13.42 -0.71
C LYS A 3 11.21 12.26 -1.69
N LEU A 4 10.04 11.64 -1.80
CA LEU A 4 9.78 10.53 -2.72
C LEU A 4 8.90 11.02 -3.86
N ASN A 5 9.21 10.57 -5.07
CA ASN A 5 8.30 10.67 -6.19
C ASN A 5 7.27 9.55 -6.11
N ARG A 6 6.09 9.79 -6.68
CA ARG A 6 5.07 8.75 -6.86
C ARG A 6 5.34 8.03 -8.19
N PRO A 7 5.10 6.71 -8.26
CA PRO A 7 4.54 5.87 -7.20
C PRO A 7 5.57 5.49 -6.13
N CYS A 8 5.14 5.38 -4.87
CA CYS A 8 6.02 4.99 -3.77
C CYS A 8 5.34 4.12 -2.72
N PHE A 9 6.14 3.27 -2.08
CA PHE A 9 5.76 2.45 -0.94
C PHE A 9 6.42 2.98 0.33
N VAL A 10 5.66 3.07 1.42
CA VAL A 10 6.11 3.53 2.73
C VAL A 10 5.59 2.57 3.79
N SER A 11 6.45 2.20 4.73
CA SER A 11 6.13 1.43 5.93
C SER A 11 6.72 2.13 7.15
N ALA A 12 6.57 1.53 8.33
CA ALA A 12 7.20 2.03 9.55
C ALA A 12 8.74 2.09 9.47
N ASN A 13 9.36 1.21 8.67
CA ASN A 13 10.81 1.02 8.66
C ASN A 13 11.47 1.34 7.32
N SER A 14 10.70 1.45 6.23
CA SER A 14 11.27 1.66 4.91
C SER A 14 10.40 2.56 4.02
N SER A 15 11.04 3.20 3.06
CA SER A 15 10.36 4.03 2.07
C SER A 15 11.08 3.95 0.74
N ASN A 16 10.40 3.53 -0.31
CA ASN A 16 11.00 3.24 -1.62
C ASN A 16 10.09 3.75 -2.74
N GLU A 17 10.68 4.30 -3.80
CA GLU A 17 9.96 4.53 -5.05
C GLU A 17 9.71 3.18 -5.74
N VAL A 18 8.56 3.04 -6.39
CA VAL A 18 8.17 1.80 -7.06
C VAL A 18 7.73 2.07 -8.48
N SER A 19 7.98 1.11 -9.38
CA SER A 19 7.76 1.27 -10.82
C SER A 19 6.38 0.78 -11.29
N VAL A 20 5.34 0.90 -10.45
CA VAL A 20 3.99 0.43 -10.77
C VAL A 20 3.19 1.53 -11.47
N LYS A 21 2.65 1.27 -12.65
CA LYS A 21 1.95 2.34 -13.40
C LYS A 21 0.46 2.38 -13.06
N ASN A 22 -0.14 1.21 -12.87
CA ASN A 22 -1.58 1.03 -12.79
C ASN A 22 -1.96 0.10 -11.63
N LEU A 23 -3.21 0.18 -11.17
CA LEU A 23 -3.74 -0.69 -10.11
C LEU A 23 -3.70 -2.19 -10.47
N GLU A 24 -3.77 -2.50 -11.76
CA GLU A 24 -3.75 -3.87 -12.28
C GLU A 24 -2.40 -4.57 -12.08
N GLU A 25 -1.32 -3.79 -12.01
CA GLU A 25 0.03 -4.29 -11.76
C GLU A 25 0.28 -4.53 -10.26
N VAL A 26 -0.64 -4.07 -9.38
CA VAL A 26 -0.59 -4.31 -7.94
C VAL A 26 -1.06 -5.75 -7.66
N GLY A 27 -0.16 -6.69 -7.89
CA GLY A 27 -0.36 -8.11 -7.62
C GLY A 27 0.53 -8.64 -6.51
N LYS A 28 0.33 -9.92 -6.16
CA LYS A 28 1.12 -10.61 -5.14
C LYS A 28 2.62 -10.55 -5.41
N GLU A 29 3.07 -10.81 -6.64
CA GLU A 29 4.50 -10.83 -6.98
C GLU A 29 5.17 -9.48 -6.75
N PHE A 30 4.47 -8.39 -7.06
CA PHE A 30 4.94 -7.03 -6.84
C PHE A 30 4.97 -6.67 -5.34
N LEU A 31 3.91 -7.01 -4.61
CA LEU A 31 3.77 -6.64 -3.20
C LEU A 31 4.61 -7.50 -2.26
N PHE A 32 4.79 -8.79 -2.57
CA PHE A 32 5.48 -9.75 -1.72
C PHE A 32 6.83 -9.24 -1.17
N PRO A 33 7.79 -8.77 -1.99
CA PRO A 33 9.08 -8.29 -1.47
C PRO A 33 8.95 -7.02 -0.60
N LEU A 34 7.93 -6.20 -0.83
CA LEU A 34 7.70 -4.96 -0.06
C LEU A 34 7.12 -5.26 1.31
N VAL A 35 6.08 -6.11 1.35
CA VAL A 35 5.34 -6.40 2.59
C VAL A 35 6.06 -7.38 3.50
N THR A 36 6.80 -8.36 2.94
CA THR A 36 7.54 -9.34 3.75
C THR A 36 8.72 -8.72 4.48
N LYS A 37 9.41 -7.77 3.85
CA LYS A 37 10.55 -7.06 4.44
C LYS A 37 10.19 -6.36 5.75
N ASP A 38 9.02 -5.74 5.80
CA ASP A 38 8.55 -4.95 6.95
C ASP A 38 7.41 -5.64 7.72
N SER A 39 7.12 -6.91 7.40
CA SER A 39 6.04 -7.70 8.00
C SER A 39 4.65 -7.03 7.94
N VAL A 40 4.36 -6.30 6.87
CA VAL A 40 3.10 -5.58 6.68
C VAL A 40 1.95 -6.55 6.52
N ASP A 41 0.89 -6.37 7.32
CA ASP A 41 -0.35 -7.16 7.28
C ASP A 41 -1.56 -6.38 6.75
N LEU A 42 -1.44 -5.05 6.66
CA LEU A 42 -2.44 -4.16 6.08
C LEU A 42 -1.79 -3.15 5.13
N LEU A 43 -2.22 -3.15 3.87
CA LEU A 43 -1.79 -2.21 2.86
C LEU A 43 -2.89 -1.21 2.53
N ILE A 44 -2.58 0.08 2.67
CA ILE A 44 -3.42 1.16 2.19
C ILE A 44 -2.89 1.61 0.83
N ILE A 45 -3.76 1.60 -0.19
CA ILE A 45 -3.44 2.07 -1.53
C ILE A 45 -4.12 3.42 -1.75
N GLY A 46 -3.31 4.46 -1.90
CA GLY A 46 -3.73 5.77 -2.36
C GLY A 46 -3.73 5.81 -3.88
N THR A 47 -4.89 6.09 -4.49
CA THR A 47 -5.10 6.02 -5.95
C THR A 47 -5.18 7.38 -6.64
N GLY A 48 -4.62 8.42 -6.02
CA GLY A 48 -4.70 9.80 -6.49
C GLY A 48 -5.83 10.59 -5.83
N ASP A 49 -6.54 11.41 -6.59
CA ASP A 49 -7.60 12.28 -6.07
C ASP A 49 -8.93 11.56 -5.82
N SER A 50 -9.14 10.41 -6.47
CA SER A 50 -10.34 9.59 -6.35
C SER A 50 -10.00 8.13 -6.03
N PRO A 51 -10.86 7.44 -5.25
CA PRO A 51 -10.67 6.02 -4.96
C PRO A 51 -10.86 5.17 -6.21
N LYS A 52 -9.89 4.30 -6.48
CA LYS A 52 -9.98 3.21 -7.47
C LYS A 52 -9.77 1.90 -6.73
N PHE A 53 -10.52 0.87 -7.09
CA PHE A 53 -10.49 -0.41 -6.38
C PHE A 53 -9.77 -1.48 -7.19
N ILE A 54 -9.07 -2.36 -6.49
CA ILE A 54 -8.51 -3.57 -7.11
C ILE A 54 -9.64 -4.52 -7.50
N SER A 55 -9.37 -5.39 -8.47
CA SER A 55 -10.34 -6.41 -8.87
C SER A 55 -10.60 -7.41 -7.74
N SER A 56 -11.78 -8.03 -7.73
CA SER A 56 -12.10 -9.07 -6.75
C SER A 56 -11.09 -10.22 -6.74
N LYS A 57 -10.52 -10.53 -7.90
CA LYS A 57 -9.45 -11.54 -8.03
C LYS A 57 -8.21 -11.14 -7.25
N GLN A 58 -7.71 -9.91 -7.45
CA GLN A 58 -6.57 -9.39 -6.69
C GLN A 58 -6.88 -9.36 -5.18
N GLN A 59 -8.08 -8.95 -4.79
CA GLN A 59 -8.48 -8.91 -3.38
C GLN A 59 -8.39 -10.30 -2.73
N ILE A 60 -8.89 -11.34 -3.41
CA ILE A 60 -8.83 -12.72 -2.92
C ILE A 60 -7.37 -13.19 -2.83
N GLU A 61 -6.58 -13.00 -3.88
CA GLU A 61 -5.17 -13.43 -3.93
C GLU A 61 -4.32 -12.79 -2.81
N LEU A 62 -4.56 -11.51 -2.51
CA LEU A 62 -3.85 -10.79 -1.45
C LEU A 62 -4.35 -11.19 -0.05
N SER A 63 -5.66 -11.43 0.10
CA SER A 63 -6.26 -11.93 1.34
C SER A 63 -5.77 -13.34 1.69
N GLU A 64 -5.65 -14.25 0.71
CA GLU A 64 -5.08 -15.59 0.92
C GLU A 64 -3.61 -15.54 1.35
N PHE A 65 -2.90 -14.48 0.96
CA PHE A 65 -1.55 -14.20 1.42
C PHE A 65 -1.50 -13.58 2.85
N GLY A 66 -2.65 -13.33 3.47
CA GLY A 66 -2.76 -12.70 4.78
C GLY A 66 -2.55 -11.19 4.75
N LEU A 67 -2.61 -10.56 3.57
CA LEU A 67 -2.49 -9.12 3.41
C LEU A 67 -3.88 -8.49 3.23
N GLY A 68 -4.31 -7.72 4.23
CA GLY A 68 -5.47 -6.83 4.09
C GLY A 68 -5.15 -5.68 3.15
N VAL A 69 -6.10 -5.30 2.29
CA VAL A 69 -5.93 -4.18 1.36
C VAL A 69 -7.11 -3.24 1.42
N GLU A 70 -6.84 -1.96 1.55
CA GLU A 70 -7.83 -0.88 1.46
C GLU A 70 -7.42 0.13 0.40
N CYS A 71 -8.36 0.54 -0.44
CA CYS A 71 -8.12 1.54 -1.49
C CYS A 71 -8.87 2.84 -1.17
N MET A 72 -8.19 3.97 -1.27
CA MET A 72 -8.77 5.29 -1.03
C MET A 72 -8.01 6.39 -1.79
N ASN A 73 -8.45 7.65 -1.70
CA ASN A 73 -7.69 8.76 -2.25
C ASN A 73 -6.41 9.03 -1.42
N ASN A 74 -5.44 9.74 -1.98
CA ASN A 74 -4.13 9.96 -1.37
C ASN A 74 -4.21 10.73 -0.04
N ALA A 75 -5.14 11.68 0.09
CA ALA A 75 -5.33 12.42 1.32
C ALA A 75 -5.78 11.52 2.48
N SER A 76 -6.80 10.70 2.22
CA SER A 76 -7.33 9.73 3.19
C SER A 76 -6.30 8.66 3.50
N ALA A 77 -5.59 8.17 2.47
CA ALA A 77 -4.58 7.14 2.61
C ALA A 77 -3.45 7.56 3.56
N CYS A 78 -2.92 8.78 3.38
CA CYS A 78 -1.91 9.34 4.28
C CYS A 78 -2.44 9.50 5.71
N SER A 79 -3.68 9.97 5.87
CA SER A 79 -4.27 10.15 7.20
C SER A 79 -4.46 8.81 7.92
N SER A 80 -5.03 7.82 7.24
CA SER A 80 -5.25 6.47 7.77
C SER A 80 -3.94 5.76 8.07
N PHE A 81 -2.93 5.89 7.20
CA PHE A 81 -1.59 5.37 7.45
C PHE A 81 -0.98 5.96 8.73
N ASN A 82 -1.01 7.29 8.88
CA ASN A 82 -0.46 7.95 10.07
C ASN A 82 -1.18 7.52 11.36
N LEU A 83 -2.49 7.35 11.30
CA LEU A 83 -3.28 6.86 12.44
C LEU A 83 -2.85 5.45 12.83
N LEU A 84 -2.84 4.52 11.87
CA LEU A 84 -2.49 3.11 12.11
C LEU A 84 -1.02 2.93 12.49
N LEU A 85 -0.13 3.76 11.94
CA LEU A 85 1.28 3.81 12.34
C LEU A 85 1.42 4.23 13.80
N GLY A 86 0.64 5.22 14.25
CA GLY A 86 0.58 5.64 15.65
C GLY A 86 0.08 4.55 16.59
N ASP A 87 -0.84 3.71 16.11
CA ASP A 87 -1.36 2.53 16.82
C ASP A 87 -0.42 1.31 16.78
N LEU A 88 0.81 1.47 16.27
CA LEU A 88 1.81 0.41 16.14
C LEU A 88 1.33 -0.79 15.30
N ARG A 89 0.42 -0.55 14.35
CA ARG A 89 -0.03 -1.56 13.39
C ARG A 89 1.05 -1.79 12.33
N LYS A 90 1.11 -3.01 11.78
CA LYS A 90 2.02 -3.35 10.68
C LYS A 90 1.45 -2.89 9.34
N VAL A 91 1.29 -1.58 9.21
CA VAL A 91 0.67 -0.94 8.06
C VAL A 91 1.71 -0.54 7.02
N GLY A 92 1.36 -0.73 5.74
CA GLY A 92 2.06 -0.19 4.58
C GLY A 92 1.17 0.80 3.83
N LEU A 93 1.79 1.77 3.17
CA LEU A 93 1.15 2.77 2.33
C LEU A 93 1.76 2.69 0.94
N LEU A 94 0.94 2.45 -0.07
CA LEU A 94 1.31 2.55 -1.48
C LEU A 94 0.60 3.75 -2.08
N LEU A 95 1.34 4.76 -2.53
CA LEU A 95 0.78 5.91 -3.24
C LEU A 95 1.07 5.77 -4.73
N LEU A 96 0.01 5.88 -5.52
CA LEU A 96 0.05 5.97 -6.97
C LEU A 96 0.01 7.44 -7.45
#